data_AF-A0A2N1UH67-F1
#
_entry.id   AF-A0A2N1UH67-F1
#
_cell.length_a   1.000
_cell.length_b   1.000
_cell.length_c   1.000
_cell.angle_alpha   90.00
_cell.angle_beta   90.00
_cell.angle_gamma   90.00
#
_symmetry.space_group_name_H-M   'P 1'
#
loop_
_entity.id
_entity.type
_entity.pdbx_description
1 polymer ?
#
loop_
_entity_poly.entity_id
_entity_poly.type
_entity_poly.pdbx_seq_one_letter_code
_entity_poly.pdbx_strand_id
1 'polypeptide(L)'
;MKKAILAILTGLIFVLPCWADNADLSPQEAYGRIFSSDEKQVEQYFAREFLNVIPAAKIIEIKQIYVDALGKYKEARSADNGYRLIFEKGEADSKIKIDADNKISTLWFGAPEFTSDTFEAVTSELKKLAGEISVCLERRDPLKADKEEILIINPDKPLGCGSAFKLYLLKALDDSIKKGERAWADVVELREDWRSFPSGLLQEWPAGSRHTLETLAGLMISLSDNTATDHIYNLIGVDKLRGYFPASCVDLYNTSQVLKLKFFFPADAQKYLKADAAGKKAVLAAMDAIKPSEIASLSAIYQLNEPILVEEIEWFISTRNLCDVIYSLRDNHLIRINPATGLVNKKDWHIAGFKGGSEPGVLNYTWLLQKTPKSPFYTLSCTIINTQKAVDSDKFDILVSRLLKLVSAL
;
A
#
# COMPACT_ATOMS: atom_id res chain seq x y z
N MET A 1 1.65 5.73 18.21
CA MET A 1 0.67 4.62 18.25
C MET A 1 -0.73 5.14 17.94
N LYS A 2 -1.04 5.29 16.65
CA LYS A 2 -2.38 5.28 16.06
C LYS A 2 -2.17 4.59 14.72
N LYS A 3 -2.07 3.27 14.74
CA LYS A 3 -1.90 2.43 13.55
C LYS A 3 -3.25 1.78 13.28
N ALA A 4 -3.65 1.82 12.01
CA ALA A 4 -4.80 1.15 11.39
C ALA A 4 -6.19 1.82 11.54
N ILE A 5 -6.61 2.57 10.50
CA ILE A 5 -8.03 2.68 10.10
C ILE A 5 -8.16 2.32 8.60
N LEU A 6 -7.45 1.27 8.17
CA LEU A 6 -8.02 0.31 7.22
C LEU A 6 -7.65 -1.12 7.65
N ALA A 7 -8.02 -1.39 8.90
CA ALA A 7 -8.24 -2.72 9.42
C ALA A 7 -9.21 -2.60 10.60
N ILE A 8 -10.51 -2.46 10.33
CA ILE A 8 -11.47 -3.19 11.19
C ILE A 8 -11.56 -4.60 10.61
N LEU A 9 -10.43 -5.28 10.75
CA LEU A 9 -10.15 -6.68 10.53
C LEU A 9 -10.01 -7.28 11.94
N THR A 10 -11.06 -7.15 12.75
CA THR A 10 -11.18 -7.82 14.05
C THR A 10 -12.48 -8.61 14.05
N GLY A 11 -12.48 -9.71 13.29
CA GLY A 11 -13.39 -10.80 13.55
C GLY A 11 -12.86 -11.58 14.75
N LEU A 12 -13.34 -11.27 15.96
CA LEU A 12 -13.39 -12.30 17.00
C LEU A 12 -14.49 -13.28 16.57
N ILE A 13 -14.13 -14.23 15.72
CA ILE A 13 -14.94 -15.42 15.48
C ILE A 13 -14.79 -16.27 16.74
N PHE A 14 -15.60 -16.01 17.76
CA PHE A 14 -15.85 -17.04 18.75
C PHE A 14 -16.70 -18.10 18.08
N VAL A 15 -16.09 -19.25 17.79
CA VAL A 15 -16.82 -20.48 17.49
C VAL A 15 -17.47 -20.92 18.80
N LEU A 16 -18.64 -20.37 19.09
CA LEU A 16 -19.54 -20.94 20.09
C LEU A 16 -20.39 -22.05 19.43
N PRO A 17 -20.89 -23.02 20.21
CA PRO A 17 -21.59 -24.20 19.69
C PRO A 17 -22.73 -23.78 18.77
N CYS A 18 -23.01 -24.61 17.76
CA CYS A 18 -24.15 -24.42 16.87
C CYS A 18 -25.45 -24.58 17.67
N TRP A 19 -26.02 -23.45 18.11
CA TRP A 19 -27.42 -23.37 18.53
C TRP A 19 -28.22 -22.91 17.31
N ALA A 20 -29.38 -23.53 17.11
CA ALA A 20 -30.28 -23.21 16.01
C ALA A 20 -30.69 -21.72 16.02
N ASP A 21 -30.76 -21.10 14.83
CA ASP A 21 -31.32 -19.76 14.61
C ASP A 21 -32.80 -19.76 15.01
N ASN A 22 -33.10 -19.48 16.28
CA ASN A 22 -34.46 -19.26 16.81
C ASN A 22 -34.78 -17.75 16.92
N ALA A 23 -34.08 -16.90 16.16
CA ALA A 23 -34.34 -15.47 16.14
C ALA A 23 -35.57 -15.15 15.27
N ASP A 24 -36.53 -14.40 15.83
CA ASP A 24 -37.67 -13.83 15.09
C ASP A 24 -37.23 -12.62 14.23
N LEU A 25 -36.12 -11.98 14.58
CA LEU A 25 -35.56 -10.84 13.86
C LEU A 25 -34.84 -11.30 12.59
N SER A 26 -35.31 -10.87 11.43
CA SER A 26 -34.59 -11.16 10.19
C SER A 26 -33.32 -10.30 10.04
N PRO A 27 -32.29 -10.80 9.36
CA PRO A 27 -31.11 -10.02 8.99
C PRO A 27 -31.44 -8.70 8.27
N GLN A 28 -32.43 -8.70 7.38
CA GLN A 28 -32.85 -7.51 6.65
C GLN A 28 -33.43 -6.44 7.58
N GLU A 29 -34.26 -6.83 8.54
CA GLU A 29 -34.78 -5.93 9.57
C GLU A 29 -33.68 -5.43 10.52
N ALA A 30 -32.73 -6.30 10.89
CA ALA A 30 -31.59 -5.93 11.73
C ALA A 30 -30.72 -4.84 11.06
N TYR A 31 -30.38 -5.00 9.78
CA TYR A 31 -29.68 -3.95 9.03
C TYR A 31 -30.52 -2.68 8.91
N GLY A 32 -31.82 -2.81 8.62
CA GLY A 32 -32.74 -1.67 8.59
C GLY A 32 -32.70 -0.87 9.87
N ARG A 33 -32.74 -1.55 11.04
CA ARG A 33 -32.60 -0.94 12.36
C ARG A 33 -31.25 -0.24 12.50
N ILE A 34 -30.12 -0.87 12.17
CA ILE A 34 -28.81 -0.20 12.25
C ILE A 34 -28.81 1.11 11.46
N PHE A 35 -29.21 1.07 10.18
CA PHE A 35 -29.14 2.25 9.30
C PHE A 35 -30.24 3.29 9.57
N SER A 36 -31.33 2.96 10.27
CA SER A 36 -32.36 3.92 10.67
C SER A 36 -32.16 4.55 12.05
N SER A 37 -31.34 3.94 12.92
CA SER A 37 -31.29 4.30 14.35
C SER A 37 -30.31 5.40 14.71
N ASP A 38 -30.60 6.13 15.78
CA ASP A 38 -29.68 7.08 16.41
C ASP A 38 -28.80 6.43 17.50
N GLU A 39 -27.90 7.21 18.10
CA GLU A 39 -26.97 6.74 19.14
C GLU A 39 -27.67 6.16 20.37
N LYS A 40 -28.86 6.67 20.74
CA LYS A 40 -29.62 6.20 21.90
C LYS A 40 -30.33 4.88 21.62
N GLN A 41 -30.67 4.64 20.36
CA GLN A 41 -31.40 3.45 19.93
C GLN A 41 -30.48 2.31 19.51
N VAL A 42 -29.30 2.60 18.95
CA VAL A 42 -28.47 1.56 18.32
C VAL A 42 -28.03 0.49 19.31
N GLU A 43 -27.69 0.88 20.55
CA GLU A 43 -27.19 -0.02 21.58
C GLU A 43 -28.17 -1.16 21.88
N GLN A 44 -29.47 -0.88 21.86
CA GLN A 44 -30.49 -1.86 22.20
C GLN A 44 -30.58 -3.02 21.20
N TYR A 45 -30.00 -2.91 20.00
CA TYR A 45 -30.06 -3.98 19.00
C TYR A 45 -28.88 -4.95 19.07
N PHE A 46 -27.85 -4.66 19.87
CA PHE A 46 -26.64 -5.47 19.93
C PHE A 46 -26.58 -6.30 21.22
N ALA A 47 -25.94 -7.47 21.12
CA ALA A 47 -25.67 -8.32 22.27
C ALA A 47 -24.62 -7.63 23.16
N ARG A 48 -24.69 -7.88 24.47
CA ARG A 48 -23.79 -7.23 25.44
C ARG A 48 -22.33 -7.58 25.16
N GLU A 49 -22.06 -8.81 24.76
CA GLU A 49 -20.74 -9.32 24.41
C GLU A 49 -20.15 -8.59 23.21
N PHE A 50 -20.98 -8.24 22.22
CA PHE A 50 -20.57 -7.43 21.07
C PHE A 50 -20.19 -6.01 21.52
N LEU A 51 -21.06 -5.37 22.31
CA LEU A 51 -20.87 -3.99 22.78
C LEU A 51 -19.64 -3.82 23.69
N ASN A 52 -19.24 -4.86 24.39
CA ASN A 52 -18.00 -4.87 25.18
C ASN A 52 -16.73 -4.75 24.31
N VAL A 53 -16.81 -5.10 23.02
CA VAL A 53 -15.70 -5.01 22.07
C VAL A 53 -15.86 -3.79 21.16
N ILE A 54 -17.07 -3.52 20.68
CA ILE A 54 -17.38 -2.41 19.77
C ILE A 54 -18.50 -1.55 20.39
N PRO A 55 -18.17 -0.39 20.97
CA PRO A 55 -19.15 0.50 21.58
C PRO A 55 -20.16 1.05 20.57
N ALA A 56 -21.37 1.40 21.04
CA ALA A 56 -22.45 1.96 20.22
C ALA A 56 -22.02 3.17 19.38
N ALA A 57 -21.24 4.09 19.95
CA ALA A 57 -20.68 5.24 19.24
C ALA A 57 -19.86 4.83 18.00
N LYS A 58 -19.08 3.74 18.10
CA LYS A 58 -18.29 3.24 16.97
C LYS A 58 -19.16 2.65 15.86
N ILE A 59 -20.29 2.03 16.22
CA ILE A 59 -21.27 1.51 15.27
C ILE A 59 -21.90 2.67 14.49
N ILE A 60 -22.22 3.78 15.17
CA ILE A 60 -22.73 5.01 14.52
C ILE A 60 -21.68 5.62 13.57
N GLU A 61 -20.42 5.70 13.99
CA GLU A 61 -19.34 6.15 13.10
C GLU A 61 -19.25 5.28 11.84
N ILE A 62 -19.26 3.94 12.01
CA ILE A 62 -19.21 3.00 10.89
C ILE A 62 -20.41 3.19 9.97
N LYS A 63 -21.62 3.27 10.51
CA LYS A 63 -22.84 3.57 9.74
C LYS A 63 -22.67 4.84 8.91
N GLN A 64 -22.16 5.91 9.52
CA GLN A 64 -22.03 7.22 8.86
C GLN A 64 -21.07 7.13 7.66
N ILE A 65 -20.00 6.32 7.74
CA ILE A 65 -19.10 6.07 6.61
C ILE A 65 -19.86 5.56 5.38
N TYR A 66 -20.77 4.58 5.54
CA TYR A 66 -21.56 4.06 4.42
C TYR A 66 -22.60 5.05 3.92
N VAL A 67 -23.26 5.79 4.81
CA VAL A 67 -24.29 6.77 4.41
C VAL A 67 -23.66 7.95 3.66
N ASP A 68 -22.53 8.44 4.13
CA ASP A 68 -21.80 9.53 3.46
C ASP A 68 -21.28 9.09 2.09
N ALA A 69 -20.76 7.86 2.00
CA ALA A 69 -20.22 7.33 0.76
C ALA A 69 -21.31 6.94 -0.25
N LEU A 70 -22.25 6.07 0.15
CA LEU A 70 -23.19 5.40 -0.74
C LEU A 70 -24.61 5.97 -0.72
N GLY A 71 -24.88 6.96 0.15
CA GLY A 71 -26.21 7.51 0.35
C GLY A 71 -27.09 6.62 1.22
N LYS A 72 -28.42 6.78 1.11
CA LYS A 72 -29.37 6.09 1.98
C LYS A 72 -29.35 4.57 1.77
N TYR A 73 -29.37 3.81 2.86
CA TYR A 73 -29.60 2.36 2.83
C TYR A 73 -31.00 2.04 2.28
N LYS A 74 -31.08 1.05 1.39
CA LYS A 74 -32.33 0.60 0.77
C LYS A 74 -32.76 -0.77 1.29
N GLU A 75 -31.89 -1.77 1.17
CA GLU A 75 -32.22 -3.16 1.53
C GLU A 75 -30.96 -4.02 1.71
N ALA A 76 -31.14 -5.24 2.22
CA ALA A 76 -30.11 -6.26 2.26
C ALA A 76 -30.59 -7.48 1.48
N ARG A 77 -29.72 -8.06 0.66
CA ARG A 77 -29.98 -9.27 -0.14
C ARG A 77 -29.05 -10.38 0.31
N SER A 78 -29.50 -11.63 0.28
CA SER A 78 -28.63 -12.78 0.53
C SER A 78 -27.57 -12.91 -0.56
N ALA A 79 -26.35 -13.30 -0.19
CA ALA A 79 -25.23 -13.56 -1.09
C ALA A 79 -24.50 -14.84 -0.66
N ASP A 80 -23.66 -15.40 -1.53
CA ASP A 80 -22.96 -16.68 -1.30
C ASP A 80 -22.19 -16.77 0.02
N ASN A 81 -21.73 -15.62 0.54
CA ASN A 81 -20.98 -15.54 1.80
C ASN A 81 -21.50 -14.43 2.72
N GLY A 82 -22.82 -14.36 2.92
CA GLY A 82 -23.47 -13.43 3.84
C GLY A 82 -24.56 -12.61 3.17
N TYR A 83 -24.44 -11.29 3.24
CA TYR A 83 -25.42 -10.34 2.73
C TYR A 83 -24.75 -9.27 1.88
N ARG A 84 -25.49 -8.78 0.89
CA ARG A 84 -25.18 -7.58 0.14
C ARG A 84 -26.14 -6.48 0.51
N LEU A 85 -25.60 -5.43 1.11
CA LEU A 85 -26.34 -4.23 1.50
C LEU A 85 -26.42 -3.31 0.29
N ILE A 86 -27.62 -2.86 -0.05
CA ILE A 86 -27.90 -1.99 -1.19
C ILE A 86 -28.19 -0.58 -0.67
N PHE A 87 -27.53 0.40 -1.26
CA PHE A 87 -27.67 1.82 -0.97
C PHE A 87 -28.10 2.59 -2.23
N GLU A 88 -28.25 3.90 -2.13
CA GLU A 88 -28.63 4.76 -3.26
C GLU A 88 -27.63 4.75 -4.40
N LYS A 89 -26.34 4.82 -4.08
CA LYS A 89 -25.24 4.97 -5.05
C LYS A 89 -24.37 3.72 -5.18
N GLY A 90 -24.68 2.66 -4.43
CA GLY A 90 -23.79 1.52 -4.33
C GLY A 90 -24.30 0.38 -3.48
N GLU A 91 -23.39 -0.52 -3.16
CA GLU A 91 -23.59 -1.70 -2.35
C GLU A 91 -22.39 -1.95 -1.43
N ALA A 92 -22.55 -2.82 -0.42
CA ALA A 92 -21.45 -3.27 0.43
C ALA A 92 -21.72 -4.70 0.90
N ASP A 93 -20.68 -5.51 0.99
CA ASP A 93 -20.80 -6.84 1.60
C ASP A 93 -20.95 -6.74 3.11
N SER A 94 -21.64 -7.70 3.71
CA SER A 94 -21.81 -7.74 5.15
C SER A 94 -22.09 -9.15 5.65
N LYS A 95 -21.74 -9.38 6.92
CA LYS A 95 -22.11 -10.59 7.67
C LYS A 95 -22.74 -10.16 8.97
N ILE A 96 -23.83 -10.83 9.33
CA ILE A 96 -24.53 -10.60 10.58
C ILE A 96 -24.92 -11.95 11.19
N LYS A 97 -24.84 -12.05 12.51
CA LYS A 97 -25.48 -13.11 13.29
C LYS A 97 -26.36 -12.48 14.35
N ILE A 98 -27.53 -13.08 14.54
CA ILE A 98 -28.53 -12.66 15.52
C ILE A 98 -28.66 -13.83 16.50
N ASP A 99 -28.62 -13.54 17.80
CA ASP A 99 -28.78 -14.55 18.84
C ASP A 99 -30.26 -14.82 19.15
N ALA A 100 -30.51 -15.77 20.06
CA ALA A 100 -31.85 -16.18 20.46
C ALA A 100 -32.67 -15.06 21.15
N ASP A 101 -32.03 -13.99 21.63
CA ASP A 101 -32.68 -12.83 22.25
C ASP A 101 -32.97 -11.71 21.23
N ASN A 102 -32.88 -12.02 19.93
CA ASN A 102 -33.02 -11.07 18.83
C ASN A 102 -32.02 -9.90 18.89
N LYS A 103 -30.80 -10.17 19.37
CA LYS A 103 -29.70 -9.20 19.40
C LYS A 103 -28.61 -9.58 18.40
N ILE A 104 -27.96 -8.56 17.86
CA ILE A 104 -26.84 -8.72 16.93
C ILE A 104 -25.60 -9.10 17.73
N SER A 105 -25.14 -10.34 17.56
CA SER A 105 -23.98 -10.91 18.25
C SER A 105 -22.73 -10.92 17.38
N THR A 106 -22.87 -10.78 16.07
CA THR A 106 -21.75 -10.61 15.12
C THR A 106 -22.17 -9.64 14.03
N LEU A 107 -21.28 -8.72 13.66
CA LEU A 107 -21.45 -7.80 12.55
C LEU A 107 -20.12 -7.53 11.87
N TRP A 108 -20.10 -7.60 10.55
CA TRP A 108 -18.97 -7.21 9.72
C TRP A 108 -19.49 -6.49 8.48
N PHE A 109 -18.81 -5.43 8.06
CA PHE A 109 -19.06 -4.75 6.80
C PHE A 109 -17.80 -4.79 5.94
N GLY A 110 -17.96 -5.13 4.67
CA GLY A 110 -16.96 -4.98 3.62
C GLY A 110 -16.91 -3.55 3.09
N ALA A 111 -15.93 -3.25 2.26
CA ALA A 111 -15.75 -1.89 1.74
C ALA A 111 -17.00 -1.39 0.96
N PRO A 112 -17.36 -0.10 1.09
CA PRO A 112 -18.39 0.50 0.24
C PRO A 112 -18.03 0.43 -1.24
N GLU A 113 -18.97 0.02 -2.08
CA GLU A 113 -18.78 -0.15 -3.51
C GLU A 113 -19.83 0.62 -4.30
N PHE A 114 -19.43 1.54 -5.18
CA PHE A 114 -20.36 2.23 -6.06
C PHE A 114 -20.89 1.29 -7.17
N THR A 115 -22.18 1.40 -7.50
CA THR A 115 -22.83 0.63 -8.58
C THR A 115 -22.70 1.30 -9.95
N SER A 116 -22.41 2.60 -9.98
CA SER A 116 -22.20 3.39 -11.20
C SER A 116 -21.04 4.38 -11.03
N ASP A 117 -19.85 3.87 -10.72
CA ASP A 117 -18.64 4.70 -10.66
C ASP A 117 -18.06 4.94 -12.06
N THR A 118 -17.27 6.00 -12.23
CA THR A 118 -16.56 6.27 -13.49
C THR A 118 -15.15 6.79 -13.24
N PHE A 119 -14.28 6.64 -14.24
CA PHE A 119 -12.91 7.17 -14.17
C PHE A 119 -12.90 8.69 -13.95
N GLU A 120 -13.84 9.42 -14.55
CA GLU A 120 -13.97 10.88 -14.41
C GLU A 120 -14.36 11.29 -13.00
N ALA A 121 -15.29 10.56 -12.37
CA ALA A 121 -15.73 10.83 -10.99
C ALA A 121 -14.58 10.63 -10.01
N VAL A 122 -13.89 9.49 -10.08
CA VAL A 122 -12.74 9.20 -9.21
C VAL A 122 -11.60 10.20 -9.46
N THR A 123 -11.35 10.57 -10.72
CA THR A 123 -10.36 11.61 -11.09
C THR A 123 -10.69 12.96 -10.45
N SER A 124 -11.96 13.37 -10.46
CA SER A 124 -12.41 14.62 -9.83
C SER A 124 -12.15 14.63 -8.32
N GLU A 125 -12.36 13.49 -7.65
CA GLU A 125 -12.14 13.36 -6.21
C GLU A 125 -10.65 13.28 -5.85
N LEU A 126 -9.84 12.55 -6.62
CA LEU A 126 -8.38 12.51 -6.47
C LEU A 126 -7.75 13.91 -6.54
N LYS A 127 -8.22 14.75 -7.48
CA LYS A 127 -7.76 16.15 -7.62
C LYS A 127 -8.14 17.06 -6.46
N LYS A 128 -9.07 16.65 -5.59
CA LYS A 128 -9.48 17.41 -4.39
C LYS A 128 -8.70 17.02 -3.14
N LEU A 129 -7.88 15.96 -3.19
CA LEU A 129 -7.04 15.58 -2.07
C LEU A 129 -6.05 16.69 -1.74
N ALA A 130 -5.77 16.89 -0.46
CA ALA A 130 -4.77 17.86 -0.02
C ALA A 130 -3.36 17.31 -0.28
N GLY A 131 -2.66 17.91 -1.24
CA GLY A 131 -1.34 17.48 -1.68
C GLY A 131 -1.24 17.54 -3.20
N GLU A 132 -0.13 17.07 -3.73
CA GLU A 132 0.06 16.90 -5.16
C GLU A 132 -0.13 15.44 -5.57
N ILE A 133 -1.00 15.20 -6.54
CA ILE A 133 -1.38 13.88 -7.04
C ILE A 133 -0.84 13.67 -8.46
N SER A 134 -0.32 12.46 -8.70
CA SER A 134 0.01 11.92 -10.02
C SER A 134 -0.60 10.53 -10.16
N VAL A 135 -1.22 10.24 -11.30
CA VAL A 135 -1.80 8.93 -11.62
C VAL A 135 -1.53 8.58 -13.08
N CYS A 136 -1.15 7.33 -13.32
CA CYS A 136 -1.00 6.77 -14.64
C CYS A 136 -1.64 5.38 -14.68
N LEU A 137 -2.70 5.23 -15.48
CA LEU A 137 -3.33 3.96 -15.81
C LEU A 137 -3.15 3.71 -17.31
N GLU A 138 -2.45 2.64 -17.65
CA GLU A 138 -2.17 2.24 -19.02
C GLU A 138 -2.61 0.81 -19.26
N ARG A 139 -3.15 0.55 -20.44
CA ARG A 139 -3.40 -0.79 -20.97
C ARG A 139 -2.29 -1.17 -21.95
N ARG A 140 -1.83 -2.40 -21.84
CA ARG A 140 -0.73 -2.95 -22.64
C ARG A 140 -1.12 -4.32 -23.16
N ASP A 141 -1.30 -4.41 -24.46
CA ASP A 141 -1.52 -5.68 -25.14
C ASP A 141 -0.15 -6.24 -25.56
N PRO A 142 0.29 -7.41 -25.07
CA PRO A 142 1.57 -8.01 -25.47
C PRO A 142 1.70 -8.23 -26.98
N LEU A 143 0.57 -8.30 -27.71
CA LEU A 143 0.52 -8.48 -29.16
C LEU A 143 0.58 -7.16 -29.94
N LYS A 144 0.53 -6.01 -29.26
CA LYS A 144 0.60 -4.68 -29.86
C LYS A 144 1.83 -3.94 -29.34
N ALA A 145 2.44 -3.14 -30.21
CA ALA A 145 3.58 -2.32 -29.82
C ALA A 145 3.17 -1.15 -28.91
N ASP A 146 1.97 -0.60 -29.11
CA ASP A 146 1.54 0.62 -28.45
C ASP A 146 0.84 0.34 -27.11
N LYS A 147 1.18 1.15 -26.11
CA LYS A 147 0.43 1.27 -24.85
C LYS A 147 -0.70 2.28 -25.02
N GLU A 148 -1.86 1.99 -24.44
CA GLU A 148 -3.04 2.84 -24.45
C GLU A 148 -3.19 3.51 -23.08
N GLU A 149 -3.25 4.84 -23.02
CA GLU A 149 -3.55 5.58 -21.79
C GLU A 149 -5.04 5.58 -21.52
N ILE A 150 -5.46 5.12 -20.34
CA ILE A 150 -6.87 5.10 -19.93
C ILE A 150 -7.19 6.29 -19.03
N LEU A 151 -6.33 6.55 -18.04
CA LEU A 151 -6.47 7.65 -17.10
C LEU A 151 -5.10 8.21 -16.75
N ILE A 152 -4.96 9.53 -16.88
CA ILE A 152 -3.73 10.24 -16.56
C ILE A 152 -4.00 11.49 -15.69
N ILE A 153 -3.15 11.70 -14.70
CA ILE A 153 -3.06 12.93 -13.91
C ILE A 153 -1.57 13.20 -13.71
N ASN A 154 -1.03 14.27 -14.32
CA ASN A 154 0.39 14.63 -14.22
C ASN A 154 1.36 13.43 -14.34
N PRO A 155 1.21 12.54 -15.35
CA PRO A 155 1.86 11.22 -15.34
C PRO A 155 3.39 11.29 -15.48
N ASP A 156 3.89 12.39 -16.03
CA ASP A 156 5.31 12.64 -16.29
C ASP A 156 5.99 13.46 -15.19
N LYS A 157 5.23 14.00 -14.23
CA LYS A 157 5.81 14.75 -13.11
C LYS A 157 6.49 13.78 -12.13
N PRO A 158 7.81 13.91 -11.88
CA PRO A 158 8.47 13.11 -10.85
C PRO A 158 8.04 13.59 -9.47
N LEU A 159 7.56 12.66 -8.65
CA LEU A 159 7.24 12.89 -7.24
C LEU A 159 8.01 11.89 -6.38
N GLY A 160 8.21 12.18 -5.09
CA GLY A 160 8.74 11.20 -4.15
C GLY A 160 7.84 9.95 -4.15
N CYS A 161 8.44 8.77 -4.32
CA CYS A 161 7.69 7.52 -4.44
C CYS A 161 7.93 6.55 -3.29
N GLY A 162 8.68 6.96 -2.26
CA GLY A 162 9.11 6.09 -1.18
C GLY A 162 9.70 4.79 -1.72
N SER A 163 9.38 3.67 -1.09
CA SER A 163 9.91 2.33 -1.47
C SER A 163 9.50 1.77 -2.85
N ALA A 164 8.74 2.49 -3.68
CA ALA A 164 8.44 2.05 -5.04
C ALA A 164 9.69 2.00 -5.94
N PHE A 165 10.71 2.81 -5.62
CA PHE A 165 12.01 2.81 -6.30
C PHE A 165 12.67 1.42 -6.34
N LYS A 166 12.35 0.53 -5.39
CA LYS A 166 12.87 -0.85 -5.31
C LYS A 166 12.54 -1.69 -6.54
N LEU A 167 11.54 -1.31 -7.33
CA LEU A 167 11.28 -1.90 -8.65
C LEU A 167 12.49 -1.74 -9.59
N TYR A 168 13.23 -0.63 -9.53
CA TYR A 168 14.43 -0.42 -10.32
C TYR A 168 15.60 -1.29 -9.84
N LEU A 169 15.73 -1.49 -8.53
CA LEU A 169 16.71 -2.45 -7.99
C LEU A 169 16.40 -3.88 -8.42
N LEU A 170 15.12 -4.28 -8.35
CA LEU A 170 14.70 -5.58 -8.85
C LEU A 170 14.98 -5.72 -10.34
N LYS A 171 14.70 -4.69 -11.15
CA LYS A 171 14.99 -4.72 -12.59
C LYS A 171 16.48 -4.90 -12.87
N ALA A 172 17.33 -4.18 -12.15
CA ALA A 172 18.78 -4.32 -12.29
C ALA A 172 19.28 -5.72 -11.91
N LEU A 173 18.75 -6.28 -10.82
CA LEU A 173 19.07 -7.63 -10.38
C LEU A 173 18.57 -8.69 -11.37
N ASP A 174 17.32 -8.58 -11.82
CA ASP A 174 16.67 -9.50 -12.76
C ASP A 174 17.42 -9.54 -14.10
N ASP A 175 17.85 -8.39 -14.62
CA ASP A 175 18.66 -8.32 -15.83
C ASP A 175 20.06 -8.94 -15.64
N SER A 176 20.70 -8.71 -14.49
CA SER A 176 21.99 -9.32 -14.17
C SER A 176 21.88 -10.85 -14.12
N ILE A 177 20.78 -11.38 -13.57
CA ILE A 177 20.50 -12.82 -13.54
C ILE A 177 20.20 -13.37 -14.93
N LYS A 178 19.38 -12.69 -15.73
CA LYS A 178 19.09 -13.08 -17.12
C LYS A 178 20.34 -13.10 -18.01
N LYS A 179 21.31 -12.23 -17.73
CA LYS A 179 22.62 -12.20 -18.40
C LYS A 179 23.61 -13.26 -17.88
N GLY A 180 23.25 -14.00 -16.84
CA GLY A 180 24.13 -15.00 -16.22
C GLY A 180 25.28 -14.39 -15.40
N GLU A 181 25.23 -13.11 -15.07
CA GLU A 181 26.23 -12.45 -14.20
C GLU A 181 26.05 -12.85 -12.73
N ARG A 182 24.82 -13.24 -12.36
CA ARG A 182 24.40 -13.69 -11.02
C ARG A 182 23.37 -14.80 -11.14
N ALA A 183 23.10 -15.51 -10.06
CA ALA A 183 22.01 -16.48 -9.96
C ALA A 183 21.10 -16.15 -8.77
N TRP A 184 19.81 -16.49 -8.89
CA TRP A 184 18.86 -16.38 -7.78
C TRP A 184 19.31 -17.15 -6.52
N ALA A 185 20.06 -18.24 -6.71
CA ALA A 185 20.63 -19.07 -5.66
C ALA A 185 21.92 -18.51 -5.04
N ASP A 186 22.50 -17.43 -5.58
CA ASP A 186 23.70 -16.82 -5.00
C ASP A 186 23.42 -16.41 -3.55
N VAL A 187 24.35 -16.75 -2.66
CA VAL A 187 24.21 -16.49 -1.23
C VAL A 187 24.93 -15.20 -0.86
N VAL A 188 24.20 -14.32 -0.18
CA VAL A 188 24.68 -13.07 0.40
C VAL A 188 24.62 -13.19 1.91
N GLU A 189 25.73 -12.83 2.55
CA GLU A 189 25.83 -12.72 4.01
C GLU A 189 25.33 -11.33 4.45
N LEU A 190 24.51 -11.28 5.50
CA LEU A 190 24.08 -10.00 6.08
C LEU A 190 25.24 -9.31 6.77
N ARG A 191 25.52 -8.08 6.38
CA ARG A 191 26.59 -7.27 6.92
C ARG A 191 26.05 -6.12 7.74
N GLU A 192 26.74 -5.82 8.84
CA GLU A 192 26.32 -4.76 9.75
C GLU A 192 26.41 -3.36 9.12
N ASP A 193 27.40 -3.15 8.24
CA ASP A 193 27.59 -1.90 7.51
C ASP A 193 26.53 -1.65 6.42
N TRP A 194 25.78 -2.68 6.02
CA TRP A 194 24.69 -2.58 5.03
C TRP A 194 23.30 -2.67 5.68
N ARG A 195 23.23 -2.69 7.02
CA ARG A 195 21.98 -2.73 7.75
C ARG A 195 21.23 -1.41 7.59
N SER A 196 19.91 -1.50 7.49
CA SER A 196 19.01 -0.35 7.44
C SER A 196 17.95 -0.46 8.54
N PHE A 197 16.98 0.46 8.50
CA PHE A 197 15.89 0.59 9.45
C PHE A 197 14.60 -0.03 8.88
N PRO A 198 13.56 -0.27 9.68
CA PRO A 198 12.26 -0.69 9.15
C PRO A 198 11.75 0.23 8.01
N SER A 199 10.88 -0.23 7.11
CA SER A 199 10.21 -1.53 7.06
C SER A 199 11.13 -2.72 6.75
N GLY A 200 10.71 -3.92 7.19
CA GLY A 200 11.46 -5.16 7.00
C GLY A 200 11.55 -5.99 8.27
N LEU A 201 12.24 -7.12 8.14
CA LEU A 201 12.58 -8.05 9.21
C LEU A 201 14.09 -8.20 9.38
N LEU A 202 14.88 -8.08 8.30
CA LEU A 202 16.30 -8.44 8.32
C LEU A 202 17.16 -7.53 9.19
N GLN A 203 16.68 -6.32 9.53
CA GLN A 203 17.35 -5.46 10.50
C GLN A 203 17.39 -6.06 11.92
N GLU A 204 16.55 -7.05 12.24
CA GLU A 204 16.55 -7.76 13.52
C GLU A 204 17.35 -9.07 13.46
N TRP A 205 17.83 -9.47 12.28
CA TRP A 205 18.55 -10.73 12.11
C TRP A 205 20.03 -10.56 12.44
N PRO A 206 20.71 -11.62 12.94
CA PRO A 206 22.13 -11.54 13.25
C PRO A 206 22.94 -11.26 11.99
N ALA A 207 23.93 -10.36 12.11
CA ALA A 207 24.98 -10.23 11.11
C ALA A 207 25.65 -11.59 10.90
N GLY A 208 26.08 -11.87 9.67
CA GLY A 208 26.62 -13.18 9.29
C GLY A 208 25.56 -14.20 8.85
N SER A 209 24.26 -13.93 9.03
CA SER A 209 23.21 -14.80 8.49
C SER A 209 23.23 -14.78 6.96
N ARG A 210 22.95 -15.94 6.34
CA ARG A 210 23.14 -16.19 4.91
C ARG A 210 21.81 -16.38 4.20
N HIS A 211 21.60 -15.63 3.13
CA HIS A 211 20.35 -15.62 2.37
C HIS A 211 20.61 -15.66 0.88
N THR A 212 19.73 -16.31 0.12
CA THR A 212 19.82 -16.27 -1.34
C THR A 212 19.40 -14.90 -1.87
N LEU A 213 19.86 -14.53 -3.08
CA LEU A 213 19.38 -13.33 -3.77
C LEU A 213 17.86 -13.37 -4.00
N GLU A 214 17.28 -14.55 -4.24
CA GLU A 214 15.83 -14.72 -4.30
C GLU A 214 15.16 -14.31 -2.98
N THR A 215 15.72 -14.73 -1.84
CA THR A 215 15.19 -14.38 -0.52
C THR A 215 15.26 -12.88 -0.28
N LEU A 216 16.43 -12.26 -0.53
CA LEU A 216 16.60 -10.82 -0.34
C LEU A 216 15.67 -10.02 -1.26
N ALA A 217 15.57 -10.38 -2.54
CA ALA A 217 14.71 -9.68 -3.50
C ALA A 217 13.22 -9.88 -3.16
N GLY A 218 12.83 -11.09 -2.74
CA GLY A 218 11.49 -11.39 -2.27
C GLY A 218 11.10 -10.51 -1.07
N LEU A 219 11.96 -10.38 -0.06
CA LEU A 219 11.72 -9.53 1.12
C LEU A 219 11.74 -8.03 0.77
N MET A 220 12.67 -7.59 -0.08
CA MET A 220 12.74 -6.22 -0.60
C MET A 220 11.43 -5.80 -1.25
N ILE A 221 10.77 -6.70 -2.00
CA ILE A 221 9.56 -6.39 -2.75
C ILE A 221 8.30 -6.59 -1.90
N SER A 222 8.16 -7.74 -1.25
CA SER A 222 6.92 -8.13 -0.56
C SER A 222 6.72 -7.48 0.81
N LEU A 223 7.80 -7.30 1.57
CA LEU A 223 7.79 -6.67 2.90
C LEU A 223 8.43 -5.28 2.89
N SER A 224 8.85 -4.81 1.71
CA SER A 224 9.57 -3.55 1.58
C SER A 224 10.83 -3.53 2.47
N ASP A 225 11.49 -4.66 2.65
CA ASP A 225 12.61 -4.79 3.60
C ASP A 225 13.80 -3.93 3.18
N ASN A 226 14.07 -2.88 3.96
CA ASN A 226 15.13 -1.91 3.69
C ASN A 226 16.53 -2.48 3.89
N THR A 227 16.72 -3.44 4.79
CA THR A 227 18.03 -4.09 4.95
C THR A 227 18.31 -4.98 3.74
N ALA A 228 17.33 -5.76 3.26
CA ALA A 228 17.46 -6.51 2.01
C ALA A 228 17.71 -5.57 0.80
N THR A 229 17.01 -4.43 0.79
CA THR A 229 17.17 -3.38 -0.24
C THR A 229 18.61 -2.89 -0.31
N ASP A 230 19.18 -2.51 0.83
CA ASP A 230 20.52 -1.93 0.89
C ASP A 230 21.60 -2.97 0.57
N HIS A 231 21.38 -4.24 0.90
CA HIS A 231 22.26 -5.33 0.48
C HIS A 231 22.26 -5.50 -1.05
N ILE A 232 21.09 -5.47 -1.69
CA ILE A 232 20.99 -5.54 -3.16
C ILE A 232 21.59 -4.29 -3.80
N TYR A 233 21.33 -3.10 -3.25
CA TYR A 233 21.90 -1.84 -3.72
C TYR A 233 23.44 -1.90 -3.72
N ASN A 234 24.04 -2.27 -2.59
CA ASN A 234 25.50 -2.33 -2.43
C ASN A 234 26.13 -3.44 -3.29
N LEU A 235 25.45 -4.58 -3.44
CA LEU A 235 25.93 -5.68 -4.28
C LEU A 235 25.97 -5.32 -5.78
N ILE A 236 24.98 -4.56 -6.27
CA ILE A 236 24.94 -4.11 -7.67
C ILE A 236 25.91 -2.94 -7.88
N GLY A 237 25.96 -2.02 -6.93
CA GLY A 237 26.81 -0.83 -6.97
C GLY A 237 26.16 0.34 -7.73
N VAL A 238 26.39 1.55 -7.21
CA VAL A 238 25.75 2.78 -7.69
C VAL A 238 25.98 3.07 -9.18
N ASP A 239 27.19 2.77 -9.68
CA ASP A 239 27.56 3.02 -11.09
C ASP A 239 26.71 2.19 -12.05
N LYS A 240 26.48 0.90 -11.73
CA LYS A 240 25.59 0.04 -12.51
C LYS A 240 24.13 0.47 -12.38
N LEU A 241 23.70 0.83 -11.17
CA LEU A 241 22.32 1.26 -10.91
C LEU A 241 21.96 2.55 -11.66
N ARG A 242 22.92 3.44 -11.90
CA ARG A 242 22.67 4.69 -12.62
C ARG A 242 22.03 4.48 -13.99
N GLY A 243 22.37 3.39 -14.68
CA GLY A 243 21.80 3.02 -15.98
C GLY A 243 20.33 2.57 -15.95
N TYR A 244 19.77 2.34 -14.76
CA TYR A 244 18.37 1.91 -14.59
C TYR A 244 17.46 3.05 -14.14
N PHE A 245 17.92 3.90 -13.22
CA PHE A 245 17.09 4.94 -12.62
C PHE A 245 16.90 6.14 -13.56
N PRO A 246 15.71 6.77 -13.57
CA PRO A 246 15.44 7.94 -14.40
C PRO A 246 16.33 9.13 -14.01
N ALA A 247 16.54 10.04 -14.96
CA ALA A 247 17.37 11.23 -14.76
C ALA A 247 16.85 12.17 -13.65
N SER A 248 15.55 12.09 -13.31
CA SER A 248 14.95 12.82 -12.19
C SER A 248 15.47 12.38 -10.82
N CYS A 249 15.88 11.13 -10.66
CA CYS A 249 16.64 10.70 -9.50
C CYS A 249 18.09 11.15 -9.69
N VAL A 250 18.41 12.43 -9.53
CA VAL A 250 19.76 12.97 -9.81
C VAL A 250 20.82 12.25 -8.97
N ASP A 251 20.56 12.14 -7.67
CA ASP A 251 21.39 11.39 -6.75
C ASP A 251 20.82 9.97 -6.53
N LEU A 252 21.70 8.99 -6.32
CA LEU A 252 21.31 7.65 -5.91
C LEU A 252 21.93 7.35 -4.54
N TYR A 253 21.07 7.01 -3.60
CA TYR A 253 21.41 6.64 -2.23
C TYR A 253 20.63 5.39 -1.83
N ASN A 254 21.11 4.74 -0.77
CA ASN A 254 20.45 3.59 -0.15
C ASN A 254 19.42 4.07 0.91
N THR A 255 18.63 3.15 1.45
CA THR A 255 17.58 3.50 2.43
C THR A 255 18.17 3.97 3.76
N SER A 256 19.26 3.36 4.23
CA SER A 256 19.93 3.74 5.47
C SER A 256 20.40 5.20 5.45
N GLN A 257 20.99 5.66 4.35
CA GLN A 257 21.44 7.03 4.13
C GLN A 257 20.28 8.03 4.20
N VAL A 258 19.18 7.76 3.49
CA VAL A 258 17.99 8.64 3.48
C VAL A 258 17.39 8.77 4.87
N LEU A 259 17.20 7.63 5.56
CA LEU A 259 16.59 7.61 6.88
C LEU A 259 17.47 8.30 7.93
N LYS A 260 18.80 8.14 7.84
CA LYS A 260 19.77 8.87 8.65
C LYS A 260 19.68 10.38 8.43
N LEU A 261 19.76 10.84 7.17
CA LEU A 261 19.71 12.27 6.85
C LEU A 261 18.41 12.90 7.34
N LYS A 262 17.26 12.28 7.04
CA LYS A 262 15.95 12.86 7.33
C LYS A 262 15.61 12.84 8.82
N PHE A 263 15.94 11.76 9.54
CA PHE A 263 15.37 11.52 10.87
C PHE A 263 16.36 11.57 12.02
N PHE A 264 17.66 11.45 11.75
CA PHE A 264 18.68 11.38 12.81
C PHE A 264 19.73 12.49 12.70
N PHE A 265 20.04 12.95 11.49
CA PHE A 265 21.11 13.92 11.23
C PHE A 265 20.63 15.10 10.36
N PRO A 266 19.65 15.90 10.83
CA PRO A 266 19.08 17.00 10.05
C PRO A 266 20.10 18.07 9.66
N ALA A 267 21.14 18.28 10.48
CA ALA A 267 22.24 19.18 10.12
C ALA A 267 23.04 18.68 8.90
N ASP A 268 23.25 17.36 8.79
CA ASP A 268 23.92 16.76 7.64
C ASP A 268 23.01 16.69 6.41
N ALA A 269 21.69 16.56 6.58
CA ALA A 269 20.75 16.77 5.48
C ALA A 269 20.87 18.19 4.90
N GLN A 270 20.97 19.22 5.74
CA GLN A 270 21.19 20.59 5.25
C GLN A 270 22.54 20.79 4.56
N LYS A 271 23.60 20.08 5.00
CA LYS A 271 24.88 20.06 4.28
C LYS A 271 24.74 19.37 2.92
N TYR A 272 24.07 18.23 2.88
CA TYR A 272 23.81 17.46 1.67
C TYR A 272 23.10 18.31 0.60
N LEU A 273 22.05 19.03 0.99
CA LEU A 273 21.26 19.85 0.06
C LEU A 273 22.02 21.04 -0.53
N LYS A 274 23.05 21.55 0.18
CA LYS A 274 23.87 22.68 -0.25
C LYS A 274 25.16 22.26 -0.96
N ALA A 275 25.49 20.97 -0.93
CA ALA A 275 26.74 20.45 -1.44
C ALA A 275 26.71 20.24 -2.96
N ASP A 276 27.88 20.34 -3.58
CA ASP A 276 28.11 19.84 -4.93
C ASP A 276 28.18 18.30 -4.95
N ALA A 277 28.43 17.70 -6.12
CA ALA A 277 28.48 16.25 -6.26
C ALA A 277 29.54 15.58 -5.35
N ALA A 278 30.70 16.21 -5.18
CA ALA A 278 31.76 15.67 -4.33
C ALA A 278 31.39 15.76 -2.84
N GLY A 279 30.82 16.88 -2.41
CA GLY A 279 30.35 17.08 -1.05
C GLY A 279 29.17 16.18 -0.70
N LYS A 280 28.21 15.97 -1.62
CA LYS A 280 27.11 15.01 -1.43
C LYS A 280 27.64 13.60 -1.19
N LYS A 281 28.59 13.15 -2.01
CA LYS A 281 29.26 11.85 -1.84
C LYS A 281 29.95 11.75 -0.48
N ALA A 282 30.62 12.81 -0.02
CA ALA A 282 31.27 12.83 1.29
C ALA A 282 30.26 12.74 2.44
N VAL A 283 29.11 13.43 2.35
CA VAL A 283 28.04 13.34 3.35
C VAL A 283 27.44 11.93 3.39
N LEU A 284 27.15 11.32 2.23
CA LEU A 284 26.64 9.95 2.17
C LEU A 284 27.64 8.94 2.76
N ALA A 285 28.93 9.08 2.47
CA ALA A 285 29.96 8.24 3.07
C ALA A 285 30.03 8.39 4.60
N ALA A 286 29.82 9.61 5.13
CA ALA A 286 29.72 9.84 6.56
C ALA A 286 28.48 9.15 7.17
N MET A 287 27.36 9.09 6.43
CA MET A 287 26.17 8.34 6.87
C MET A 287 26.43 6.82 6.89
N ASP A 288 27.18 6.28 5.92
CA ASP A 288 27.55 4.86 5.89
C ASP A 288 28.47 4.46 7.04
N ALA A 289 29.31 5.39 7.53
CA ALA A 289 30.20 5.14 8.66
C ALA A 289 29.47 4.99 10.02
N ILE A 290 28.20 5.39 10.09
CA ILE A 290 27.39 5.32 11.32
C ILE A 290 26.54 4.05 11.26
N LYS A 291 26.73 3.10 12.18
CA LYS A 291 25.88 1.90 12.17
C LYS A 291 24.50 2.20 12.77
N PRO A 292 23.40 1.65 12.23
CA PRO A 292 22.08 1.83 12.83
C PRO A 292 22.01 1.44 14.31
N SER A 293 22.75 0.41 14.72
CA SER A 293 22.84 -0.06 16.11
C SER A 293 23.48 0.95 17.07
N GLU A 294 24.24 1.93 16.57
CA GLU A 294 24.95 2.93 17.36
C GLU A 294 24.09 4.18 17.63
N ILE A 295 22.87 4.25 17.06
CA ILE A 295 21.96 5.39 17.20
C ILE A 295 21.12 5.24 18.47
N ALA A 296 21.41 6.08 19.48
CA ALA A 296 20.81 6.02 20.82
C ALA A 296 19.27 6.16 20.87
N SER A 297 18.65 6.78 19.85
CA SER A 297 17.20 7.06 19.79
C SER A 297 16.51 6.39 18.61
N LEU A 298 16.94 5.17 18.25
CA LEU A 298 16.40 4.40 17.12
C LEU A 298 14.86 4.31 17.12
N SER A 299 14.25 4.22 18.31
CA SER A 299 12.80 4.10 18.47
C SER A 299 12.01 5.33 17.99
N ALA A 300 12.67 6.49 17.83
CA ALA A 300 12.05 7.70 17.30
C ALA A 300 11.48 7.50 15.88
N ILE A 301 12.07 6.60 15.08
CA ILE A 301 11.60 6.31 13.73
C ILE A 301 10.15 5.79 13.70
N TYR A 302 9.70 5.16 14.79
CA TYR A 302 8.33 4.64 14.91
C TYR A 302 7.30 5.70 15.31
N GLN A 303 7.74 6.91 15.64
CA GLN A 303 6.89 8.02 16.07
C GLN A 303 6.77 9.12 15.01
N LEU A 304 7.48 8.99 13.88
CA LEU A 304 7.44 9.95 12.79
C LEU A 304 6.05 9.99 12.15
N ASN A 305 5.44 11.18 12.20
CA ASN A 305 4.11 11.44 11.65
C ASN A 305 4.06 12.69 10.76
N GLU A 306 5.14 13.47 10.70
CA GLU A 306 5.22 14.70 9.91
C GLU A 306 6.15 14.51 8.70
N PRO A 307 5.82 15.11 7.53
CA PRO A 307 6.69 15.11 6.37
C PRO A 307 8.01 15.82 6.66
N ILE A 308 9.13 15.21 6.24
CA ILE A 308 10.46 15.80 6.36
C ILE A 308 11.16 15.67 5.01
N LEU A 309 11.53 16.79 4.40
CA LEU A 309 12.33 16.85 3.18
C LEU A 309 11.79 15.96 2.02
N VAL A 310 10.47 15.86 1.88
CA VAL A 310 9.80 14.95 0.92
C VAL A 310 9.90 15.42 -0.54
N GLU A 311 10.29 16.69 -0.76
CA GLU A 311 10.55 17.26 -2.09
C GLU A 311 12.06 17.41 -2.38
N GLU A 312 12.91 17.21 -1.37
CA GLU A 312 14.34 17.45 -1.46
C GLU A 312 15.18 16.16 -1.35
N ILE A 313 14.77 15.21 -0.51
CA ILE A 313 15.44 13.92 -0.28
C ILE A 313 14.41 12.78 -0.38
N GLU A 314 14.10 12.42 -1.63
CA GLU A 314 13.29 11.25 -1.99
C GLU A 314 13.68 10.67 -3.36
N TRP A 315 13.22 9.46 -3.67
CA TRP A 315 13.37 8.92 -5.02
C TRP A 315 12.30 9.51 -5.94
N PHE A 316 12.67 10.55 -6.70
CA PHE A 316 11.76 11.26 -7.60
C PHE A 316 11.52 10.51 -8.91
N ILE A 317 10.39 9.81 -9.01
CA ILE A 317 10.03 8.96 -10.16
C ILE A 317 8.59 9.28 -10.56
N SER A 318 8.35 9.47 -11.85
CA SER A 318 7.00 9.73 -12.36
C SER A 318 6.16 8.45 -12.39
N THR A 319 4.84 8.58 -12.29
CA THR A 319 3.93 7.41 -12.32
C THR A 319 4.01 6.66 -13.65
N ARG A 320 4.28 7.34 -14.76
CA ARG A 320 4.56 6.69 -16.05
C ARG A 320 5.81 5.79 -15.99
N ASN A 321 6.90 6.32 -15.44
CA ASN A 321 8.15 5.56 -15.28
C ASN A 321 7.95 4.34 -14.36
N LEU A 322 7.12 4.47 -13.31
CA LEU A 322 6.73 3.36 -12.44
C LEU A 322 5.89 2.30 -13.18
N CYS A 323 4.94 2.71 -14.01
CA CYS A 323 4.20 1.81 -14.90
C CYS A 323 5.12 1.08 -15.89
N ASP A 324 6.08 1.79 -16.50
CA ASP A 324 7.04 1.21 -17.44
C ASP A 324 7.92 0.15 -16.76
N VAL A 325 8.50 0.44 -15.58
CA VAL A 325 9.38 -0.51 -14.88
C VAL A 325 8.62 -1.74 -14.38
N ILE A 326 7.41 -1.59 -13.80
CA ILE A 326 6.66 -2.76 -13.30
C ILE A 326 6.18 -3.64 -14.45
N TYR A 327 5.84 -3.07 -15.61
CA TYR A 327 5.51 -3.84 -16.81
C TYR A 327 6.73 -4.62 -17.34
N SER A 328 7.93 -4.03 -17.28
CA SER A 328 9.16 -4.72 -17.67
C SER A 328 9.47 -5.93 -16.79
N LEU A 329 8.94 -5.94 -15.56
CA LEU A 329 9.07 -7.01 -14.57
C LEU A 329 7.91 -8.02 -14.59
N ARG A 330 7.02 -7.97 -15.59
CA ARG A 330 5.79 -8.80 -15.62
C ARG A 330 6.01 -10.30 -15.44
N ASP A 331 7.14 -10.81 -15.91
CA ASP A 331 7.48 -12.24 -15.82
C ASP A 331 8.19 -12.62 -14.52
N ASN A 332 8.65 -11.64 -13.74
CA ASN A 332 9.30 -11.89 -12.45
C ASN A 332 8.22 -12.20 -11.39
N HIS A 333 8.27 -13.37 -10.75
CA HIS A 333 7.26 -13.79 -9.77
C HIS A 333 7.34 -13.03 -8.45
N LEU A 334 8.45 -12.37 -8.14
CA LEU A 334 8.66 -11.70 -6.86
C LEU A 334 7.72 -10.51 -6.65
N ILE A 335 7.33 -9.81 -7.73
CA ILE A 335 6.29 -8.75 -7.64
C ILE A 335 4.91 -9.30 -7.28
N ARG A 336 4.68 -10.61 -7.40
CA ARG A 336 3.38 -11.28 -7.19
C ARG A 336 3.23 -11.91 -5.79
N ILE A 337 4.25 -11.78 -4.93
CA ILE A 337 4.25 -12.33 -3.57
C ILE A 337 3.21 -11.60 -2.72
N ASN A 338 3.22 -10.27 -2.73
CA ASN A 338 2.26 -9.42 -2.02
C ASN A 338 1.59 -8.46 -3.01
N PRO A 339 0.34 -8.72 -3.46
CA PRO A 339 -0.37 -7.87 -4.41
C PRO A 339 -1.05 -6.64 -3.76
N ALA A 340 -0.68 -6.26 -2.53
CA ALA A 340 -1.46 -5.39 -1.64
C ALA A 340 -2.78 -6.04 -1.20
N THR A 341 -2.68 -7.19 -0.52
CA THR A 341 -3.85 -7.88 0.03
C THR A 341 -4.65 -6.93 0.92
N GLY A 342 -5.90 -6.66 0.52
CA GLY A 342 -6.77 -5.62 1.09
C GLY A 342 -7.32 -4.67 0.03
N LEU A 343 -6.51 -4.34 -0.99
CA LEU A 343 -6.92 -3.54 -2.15
C LEU A 343 -7.13 -4.40 -3.40
N VAL A 344 -6.31 -5.44 -3.56
CA VAL A 344 -6.43 -6.42 -4.66
C VAL A 344 -6.55 -7.83 -4.09
N ASN A 345 -7.59 -8.54 -4.51
CA ASN A 345 -7.75 -9.96 -4.23
C ASN A 345 -7.11 -10.80 -5.35
N LYS A 346 -6.06 -11.53 -5.02
CA LYS A 346 -5.27 -12.34 -5.96
C LYS A 346 -6.13 -13.36 -6.75
N LYS A 347 -7.25 -13.82 -6.19
CA LYS A 347 -8.13 -14.79 -6.85
C LYS A 347 -8.84 -14.22 -8.09
N ASP A 348 -8.96 -12.90 -8.16
CA ASP A 348 -9.68 -12.22 -9.24
C ASP A 348 -8.80 -11.94 -10.47
N TRP A 349 -7.51 -12.29 -10.40
CA TRP A 349 -6.50 -11.95 -11.39
C TRP A 349 -5.60 -13.15 -11.71
N HIS A 350 -5.29 -13.35 -13.00
CA HIS A 350 -4.24 -14.28 -13.40
C HIS A 350 -2.86 -13.80 -12.97
N ILE A 351 -2.59 -12.50 -13.13
CA ILE A 351 -1.38 -11.84 -12.62
C ILE A 351 -1.81 -10.62 -11.81
N ALA A 352 -1.32 -10.54 -10.58
CA ALA A 352 -1.35 -9.34 -9.76
C ALA A 352 0.04 -9.13 -9.16
N GLY A 353 0.79 -8.18 -9.73
CA GLY A 353 2.06 -7.71 -9.25
C GLY A 353 1.92 -6.35 -8.58
N PHE A 354 2.70 -6.08 -7.54
CA PHE A 354 2.60 -4.83 -6.78
C PHE A 354 3.94 -4.41 -6.15
N LYS A 355 4.12 -3.09 -6.05
CA LYS A 355 5.00 -2.47 -5.08
C LYS A 355 4.42 -1.13 -4.63
N GLY A 356 4.36 -0.92 -3.32
CA GLY A 356 4.04 0.37 -2.72
C GLY A 356 5.27 1.09 -2.16
N GLY A 357 5.10 2.35 -1.81
CA GLY A 357 6.06 3.16 -1.09
C GLY A 357 5.35 4.16 -0.19
N SER A 358 5.93 4.42 0.97
CA SER A 358 5.33 5.33 1.95
C SER A 358 6.35 5.94 2.87
N GLU A 359 6.13 7.19 3.22
CA GLU A 359 6.66 7.87 4.40
C GLU A 359 5.65 8.97 4.81
N PRO A 360 5.80 9.65 5.96
CA PRO A 360 4.95 10.78 6.28
C PRO A 360 4.95 11.82 5.13
N GLY A 361 3.78 12.08 4.56
CA GLY A 361 3.64 13.00 3.43
C GLY A 361 3.84 12.38 2.05
N VAL A 362 4.13 11.08 1.92
CA VAL A 362 4.29 10.41 0.62
C VAL A 362 3.55 9.07 0.63
N LEU A 363 2.71 8.84 -0.38
CA LEU A 363 2.18 7.51 -0.69
C LEU A 363 2.34 7.23 -2.18
N ASN A 364 2.80 6.02 -2.50
CA ASN A 364 2.78 5.48 -3.84
C ASN A 364 2.24 4.05 -3.83
N TYR A 365 1.38 3.74 -4.79
CA TYR A 365 0.97 2.38 -5.11
C TYR A 365 1.13 2.11 -6.60
N THR A 366 1.84 1.05 -6.95
CA THR A 366 2.11 0.65 -8.33
C THR A 366 1.75 -0.81 -8.54
N TRP A 367 0.82 -1.09 -9.45
CA TRP A 367 0.36 -2.44 -9.81
C TRP A 367 0.62 -2.78 -11.27
N LEU A 368 0.77 -4.09 -11.50
CA LEU A 368 0.61 -4.76 -12.79
C LEU A 368 -0.49 -5.81 -12.64
N LEU A 369 -1.51 -5.73 -13.49
CA LEU A 369 -2.71 -6.58 -13.41
C LEU A 369 -2.99 -7.24 -14.75
N GLN A 370 -3.36 -8.51 -14.74
CA GLN A 370 -3.84 -9.25 -15.90
C GLN A 370 -4.99 -10.16 -15.48
N LYS A 371 -6.19 -9.93 -16.04
CA LYS A 371 -7.41 -10.63 -15.59
C LYS A 371 -7.35 -12.13 -15.89
N THR A 372 -7.07 -12.46 -17.14
CA THR A 372 -6.90 -13.83 -17.64
C THR A 372 -5.60 -13.94 -18.46
N PRO A 373 -5.08 -15.15 -18.76
CA PRO A 373 -3.88 -15.29 -19.59
C PRO A 373 -3.98 -14.65 -20.98
N LYS A 374 -5.19 -14.44 -21.49
CA LYS A 374 -5.46 -13.81 -22.80
C LYS A 374 -5.85 -12.34 -22.70
N SER A 375 -6.06 -11.82 -21.50
CA SER A 375 -6.40 -10.41 -21.29
C SER A 375 -5.16 -9.53 -21.50
N PRO A 376 -5.34 -8.27 -21.92
CA PRO A 376 -4.27 -7.29 -21.87
C PRO A 376 -3.79 -7.09 -20.42
N PHE A 377 -2.58 -6.57 -20.27
CA PHE A 377 -2.07 -6.08 -19.00
C PHE A 377 -2.59 -4.67 -18.73
N TYR A 378 -2.76 -4.35 -17.46
CA TYR A 378 -3.00 -2.99 -16.98
C TYR A 378 -1.91 -2.65 -15.97
N THR A 379 -1.31 -1.47 -16.13
CA THR A 379 -0.42 -0.89 -15.12
C THR A 379 -1.08 0.34 -14.51
N LEU A 380 -1.15 0.37 -13.18
CA LEU A 380 -1.71 1.49 -12.43
C LEU A 380 -0.67 1.97 -11.43
N SER A 381 -0.21 3.22 -11.57
CA SER A 381 0.60 3.89 -10.56
C SER A 381 -0.12 5.13 -10.06
N CYS A 382 -0.28 5.24 -8.74
CA CYS A 382 -0.86 6.40 -8.06
C CYS A 382 0.16 6.92 -7.05
N THR A 383 0.57 8.19 -7.15
CA THR A 383 1.48 8.85 -6.20
C THR A 383 0.83 10.11 -5.67
N ILE A 384 0.82 10.31 -4.36
CA ILE A 384 0.44 11.57 -3.72
C ILE A 384 1.53 12.01 -2.75
N ILE A 385 1.85 13.31 -2.78
CA ILE A 385 2.74 13.94 -1.82
C ILE A 385 2.07 15.12 -1.10
N ASN A 386 2.44 15.36 0.15
CA ASN A 386 2.03 16.52 0.92
C ASN A 386 3.18 16.96 1.83
N THR A 387 3.68 18.17 1.61
CA THR A 387 4.82 18.73 2.35
C THR A 387 4.47 19.30 3.72
N GLN A 388 3.17 19.53 3.99
CA GLN A 388 2.72 20.22 5.20
C GLN A 388 2.18 19.26 6.27
N LYS A 389 1.68 18.10 5.88
CA LYS A 389 1.09 17.10 6.78
C LYS A 389 1.15 15.71 6.17
N ALA A 390 0.99 14.68 7.00
CA ALA A 390 0.76 13.33 6.50
C ALA A 390 -0.42 13.28 5.52
N VAL A 391 -0.29 12.47 4.47
CA VAL A 391 -1.37 12.16 3.55
C VAL A 391 -2.48 11.40 4.29
N ASP A 392 -3.73 11.73 3.99
CA ASP A 392 -4.91 10.99 4.45
C ASP A 392 -4.98 9.64 3.72
N SER A 393 -4.34 8.61 4.29
CA SER A 393 -4.23 7.28 3.69
C SER A 393 -5.59 6.66 3.45
N ASP A 394 -6.54 6.82 4.35
CA ASP A 394 -7.85 6.17 4.26
C ASP A 394 -8.62 6.71 3.06
N LYS A 395 -8.63 8.05 2.87
CA LYS A 395 -9.24 8.65 1.66
C LYS A 395 -8.52 8.25 0.38
N PHE A 396 -7.19 8.18 0.41
CA PHE A 396 -6.42 7.77 -0.75
C PHE A 396 -6.69 6.32 -1.14
N ASP A 397 -6.69 5.40 -0.16
CA ASP A 397 -6.96 3.97 -0.34
C ASP A 397 -8.37 3.72 -0.89
N ILE A 398 -9.38 4.47 -0.42
CA ILE A 398 -10.76 4.41 -0.94
C ILE A 398 -10.80 4.77 -2.43
N LEU A 399 -10.15 5.87 -2.83
CA LEU A 399 -10.15 6.33 -4.22
C LEU A 399 -9.36 5.37 -5.14
N VAL A 400 -8.24 4.85 -4.66
CA VAL A 400 -7.45 3.85 -5.40
C VAL A 400 -8.22 2.53 -5.53
N SER A 401 -8.95 2.09 -4.50
CA SER A 401 -9.81 0.90 -4.57
C SER A 401 -10.90 1.04 -5.64
N ARG A 402 -11.50 2.24 -5.74
CA ARG A 402 -12.47 2.55 -6.79
C ARG A 402 -11.86 2.46 -8.19
N LEU A 403 -10.65 3.00 -8.39
CA LEU A 403 -9.92 2.82 -9.65
C LEU A 403 -9.66 1.34 -9.95
N LEU A 404 -9.21 0.55 -8.98
CA LEU A 404 -8.95 -0.88 -9.16
C LEU A 404 -10.22 -1.65 -9.55
N LYS A 405 -11.37 -1.30 -8.98
CA LYS A 405 -12.67 -1.88 -9.36
C LYS A 405 -13.03 -1.56 -10.80
N LEU A 406 -12.85 -0.30 -11.23
CA LEU A 406 -13.05 0.10 -12.63
C LEU A 406 -12.11 -0.63 -13.58
N VAL A 407 -10.83 -0.79 -13.21
CA VAL A 407 -9.86 -1.57 -13.99
C VAL A 407 -10.26 -3.04 -14.10
N SER A 408 -10.83 -3.64 -13.05
CA SER A 408 -11.34 -5.01 -13.11
C SER A 408 -12.56 -5.19 -14.03
N ALA A 409 -13.23 -4.09 -14.41
CA ALA A 409 -14.39 -4.10 -15.30
C ALA A 409 -14.04 -3.85 -16.78
N LEU A 410 -12.77 -3.50 -17.08
CA LEU A 410 -12.21 -3.41 -18.43
C LEU A 410 -11.84 -4.79 -18.98
#